data_AF-A0A133V5A9-F1
#
_entry.id   AF-A0A133V5A9-F1
#
_cell.length_a   1.000
_cell.length_b   1.000
_cell.length_c   1.000
_cell.angle_alpha   90.00
_cell.angle_beta   90.00
_cell.angle_gamma   90.00
#
_symmetry.space_group_name_H-M   'P 1'
#
loop_
_entity.id
_entity.type
_entity.pdbx_description
1 polymer ?
#
loop_
_entity_poly.entity_id
_entity_poly.type
_entity_poly.pdbx_seq_one_letter_code
_entity_poly.pdbx_strand_id
1 'polypeptide(L)'
;MKQSSDRLIVILDWRIDSEGKRLMKTINFFQFGNTYYFKHYFHSRELFEELRSYYDSYEYRFKVAEKDLKGVVEKLRSYNYEVNFVDEEKVSDYAVIIDKYEKHADLLKNAVDTMEIGDEKALVMKDKVSKEEALDLGREPDEVWTARL
;
A
#
# COMPACT_ATOMS: atom_id res chain seq x y z
N MET A 1 -9.11 -4.18 37.79
CA MET A 1 -8.35 -4.14 36.53
C MET A 1 -8.87 -2.97 35.69
N LYS A 2 -8.11 -1.88 35.58
CA LYS A 2 -8.44 -0.79 34.66
C LYS A 2 -7.90 -1.17 33.28
N GLN A 3 -8.80 -1.31 32.31
CA GLN A 3 -8.47 -1.41 30.90
C GLN A 3 -8.07 0.00 30.46
N SER A 4 -6.77 0.23 30.23
CA SER A 4 -6.30 1.50 29.65
C SER A 4 -6.73 1.51 28.20
N SER A 5 -7.72 2.34 27.89
CA SER A 5 -8.10 2.65 26.52
C SER A 5 -7.15 3.73 26.04
N ASP A 6 -6.13 3.32 25.29
CA ASP A 6 -5.15 4.23 24.70
C ASP A 6 -5.86 5.10 23.65
N ARG A 7 -6.25 6.30 24.08
CA ARG A 7 -6.78 7.33 23.20
C ARG A 7 -5.62 8.01 22.49
N LEU A 8 -5.46 7.68 21.20
CA LEU A 8 -4.61 8.42 20.27
C LEU A 8 -5.02 9.90 20.29
N ILE A 9 -4.11 10.77 20.73
CA ILE A 9 -4.26 12.22 20.67
C ILE A 9 -3.88 12.64 19.26
N VAL A 10 -4.86 13.06 18.45
CA VAL A 10 -4.62 13.58 17.10
C VAL A 10 -4.43 15.09 17.20
N ILE A 11 -3.18 15.55 17.27
CA ILE A 11 -2.84 16.97 17.06
C ILE A 11 -2.15 17.04 15.70
N LEU A 12 -2.83 17.65 14.73
CA LEU A 12 -2.32 18.13 13.44
C LEU A 12 -1.23 17.23 12.82
N ASP A 13 -1.66 16.20 12.10
CA ASP A 13 -0.88 15.42 11.12
C ASP A 13 0.27 14.55 11.66
N TRP A 14 0.41 14.38 12.97
CA TRP A 14 1.37 13.43 13.57
C TRP A 14 0.66 12.45 14.49
N ARG A 15 0.62 11.17 14.10
CA ARG A 15 0.29 10.08 15.02
C ARG A 15 1.50 9.89 15.95
N ILE A 16 1.27 9.88 17.26
CA ILE A 16 2.31 9.68 18.27
C ILE A 16 1.88 8.45 19.08
N ASP A 17 2.82 7.53 19.38
CA ASP A 17 2.52 6.39 20.25
C ASP A 17 2.39 6.80 21.73
N SER A 18 2.05 5.85 22.59
CA SER A 18 1.88 6.08 24.03
C SER A 18 3.16 6.52 24.75
N GLU A 19 4.33 6.39 24.10
CA GLU A 19 5.64 6.80 24.62
C GLU A 19 6.08 8.17 24.10
N GLY A 20 5.27 8.86 23.29
CA GLY A 20 5.61 10.16 22.74
C GLY A 20 6.46 10.09 21.47
N LYS A 21 6.67 8.89 20.90
CA LYS A 21 7.42 8.72 19.66
C LYS A 21 6.50 8.95 18.46
N ARG A 22 7.01 9.67 17.46
CA ARG A 22 6.31 9.81 16.17
C ARG A 22 6.08 8.42 15.58
N LEU A 23 4.81 8.10 15.31
CA LEU A 23 4.44 6.95 14.51
C LEU A 23 4.90 7.21 13.08
N MET A 24 5.93 6.47 12.68
CA MET A 24 6.44 6.50 11.32
C MET A 24 5.41 5.85 10.39
N LYS A 25 5.15 6.50 9.26
CA LYS A 25 4.23 5.94 8.28
C LYS A 25 4.91 4.75 7.59
N THR A 26 4.28 3.58 7.67
CA THR A 26 4.76 2.37 7.00
C THR A 26 4.23 2.31 5.56
N ILE A 27 5.10 1.99 4.61
CA ILE A 27 4.76 1.77 3.21
C ILE A 27 4.95 0.27 2.91
N ASN A 28 3.91 -0.37 2.35
CA ASN A 28 4.01 -1.76 1.90
C ASN A 28 4.62 -1.83 0.50
N PHE A 29 5.63 -2.66 0.35
CA PHE A 29 6.27 -3.00 -0.92
C PHE A 29 5.83 -4.41 -1.31
N PHE A 30 4.99 -4.50 -2.34
CA PHE A 30 4.47 -5.75 -2.86
C PHE A 30 5.45 -6.33 -3.87
N GLN A 31 5.89 -7.56 -3.64
CA GLN A 31 6.77 -8.28 -4.52
C GLN A 31 5.97 -8.99 -5.61
N PHE A 32 6.37 -8.79 -6.87
CA PHE A 32 5.96 -9.63 -7.99
C PHE A 32 7.22 -10.03 -8.77
N GLY A 33 7.63 -11.29 -8.63
CA GLY A 33 8.95 -11.73 -9.11
C GLY A 33 10.11 -10.91 -8.50
N ASN A 34 10.96 -10.34 -9.36
CA ASN A 34 12.13 -9.54 -8.94
C ASN A 34 11.88 -8.02 -8.92
N THR A 35 10.61 -7.62 -8.86
CA THR A 35 10.21 -6.21 -8.84
C THR A 35 9.28 -5.95 -7.66
N TYR A 36 9.47 -4.78 -7.04
CA TYR A 36 8.69 -4.33 -5.91
C TYR A 36 7.85 -3.12 -6.30
N TYR A 37 6.60 -3.13 -5.88
CA TYR A 37 5.64 -2.08 -6.18
C TYR A 37 5.09 -1.49 -4.90
N PHE A 38 4.98 -0.17 -4.86
CA PHE A 38 4.30 0.51 -3.76
C PHE A 38 3.58 1.75 -4.28
N LYS A 39 2.57 2.18 -3.53
CA LYS A 39 1.82 3.41 -3.82
C LYS A 39 1.79 4.29 -2.61
N HIS A 40 2.31 5.50 -2.76
CA HIS A 40 2.30 6.48 -1.69
C HIS A 40 2.40 7.89 -2.24
N TYR A 41 1.63 8.81 -1.66
CA TYR A 41 1.70 10.22 -1.96
C TYR A 41 2.69 10.90 -0.99
N PHE A 42 3.79 11.43 -1.55
CA PHE A 42 4.80 12.16 -0.78
C PHE A 42 4.47 13.65 -0.73
N HIS A 43 4.37 14.21 0.49
CA HIS A 43 4.29 15.66 0.69
C HIS A 43 5.63 16.37 0.44
N SER A 44 6.75 15.67 0.64
CA SER A 44 8.08 16.19 0.32
C SER A 44 8.32 16.11 -1.19
N ARG A 45 8.36 17.27 -1.85
CA ARG A 45 8.71 17.36 -3.27
C ARG A 45 10.12 16.83 -3.54
N GLU A 46 11.06 17.10 -2.63
CA GLU A 46 12.45 16.64 -2.76
C GLU A 46 12.51 15.11 -2.83
N LEU A 47 11.88 14.42 -1.88
CA LEU A 47 11.81 12.96 -1.87
C LEU A 47 11.14 12.40 -3.13
N PHE A 48 10.06 13.03 -3.59
CA PHE A 48 9.40 12.59 -4.82
C PHE A 48 10.32 12.71 -6.03
N GLU A 49 11.01 13.85 -6.20
CA GLU A 49 11.93 14.03 -7.33
C GLU A 49 13.11 13.05 -7.26
N GLU A 50 13.62 12.74 -6.07
CA GLU A 50 14.68 11.73 -5.89
C GLU A 50 14.23 10.32 -6.28
N LEU A 51 12.96 9.97 -6.05
CA LEU A 51 12.39 8.66 -6.40
C LEU A 51 11.69 8.64 -7.77
N ARG A 52 11.69 9.76 -8.50
CA ARG A 52 10.89 9.96 -9.71
C ARG A 52 11.22 8.99 -10.83
N SER A 53 12.46 8.53 -10.93
CA SER A 53 12.87 7.53 -11.92
C SER A 53 12.18 6.18 -11.74
N TYR A 54 11.70 5.88 -10.53
CA TYR A 54 10.94 4.68 -10.21
C TYR A 54 9.42 4.88 -10.32
N TYR A 55 8.94 6.11 -10.55
CA TYR A 55 7.53 6.41 -10.60
C TYR A 55 6.94 6.10 -11.98
N ASP A 56 5.98 5.19 -12.01
CA ASP A 56 5.14 4.89 -13.16
C ASP A 56 3.94 5.83 -13.16
N SER A 57 3.94 6.81 -14.07
CA SER A 57 2.86 7.79 -14.19
C SER A 57 1.60 7.25 -14.86
N TYR A 58 1.67 6.10 -15.53
CA TYR A 58 0.50 5.46 -16.13
C TYR A 58 -0.30 4.73 -15.05
N GLU A 59 0.41 4.01 -14.19
CA GLU A 59 -0.19 3.19 -13.11
C GLU A 59 -0.24 3.92 -11.75
N TYR A 60 0.29 5.14 -11.68
CA TYR A 60 0.34 5.99 -10.49
C TYR A 60 0.95 5.28 -9.27
N ARG A 61 2.05 4.55 -9.49
CA ARG A 61 2.73 3.72 -8.48
C ARG A 61 4.24 3.79 -8.69
N PHE A 62 5.00 3.34 -7.70
CA PHE A 62 6.44 3.16 -7.83
C PHE A 62 6.75 1.71 -8.18
N LYS A 63 7.68 1.52 -9.11
CA LYS A 63 8.19 0.24 -9.57
C LYS A 63 9.70 0.22 -9.36
N VAL A 64 10.16 -0.64 -8.46
CA VAL A 64 11.57 -0.69 -8.03
C VAL A 64 12.11 -2.08 -8.33
N ALA A 65 13.13 -2.17 -9.18
CA ALA A 65 13.84 -3.42 -9.39
C ALA A 65 14.63 -3.79 -8.12
N GLU A 66 14.75 -5.09 -7.84
CA GLU A 66 15.46 -5.61 -6.66
C GLU A 66 16.87 -4.99 -6.46
N LYS A 67 17.62 -4.80 -7.55
CA LYS A 67 18.97 -4.20 -7.53
C LYS A 67 19.01 -2.77 -6.96
N ASP A 68 17.91 -2.03 -7.09
CA ASP A 68 17.80 -0.62 -6.70
C ASP A 68 17.11 -0.47 -5.32
N LEU A 69 16.53 -1.56 -4.81
CA LEU A 69 15.65 -1.57 -3.65
C LEU A 69 16.33 -1.02 -2.39
N LYS A 70 17.59 -1.43 -2.14
CA LYS A 70 18.34 -0.97 -0.96
C LYS A 70 18.43 0.55 -0.90
N GLY A 71 18.76 1.20 -2.02
CA GLY A 71 18.89 2.66 -2.09
C GLY A 71 17.55 3.37 -1.88
N VAL A 72 16.47 2.83 -2.44
CA VAL A 72 15.11 3.37 -2.24
C VAL A 72 14.69 3.25 -0.78
N VAL A 73 14.93 2.12 -0.12
CA VAL A 73 14.58 1.93 1.31
C VAL A 73 15.38 2.86 2.22
N GLU A 74 16.70 3.00 2.00
CA GLU A 74 17.54 3.93 2.75
C GLU A 74 17.04 5.37 2.60
N LYS A 75 16.64 5.75 1.38
CA LYS A 75 16.05 7.06 1.10
C LYS A 75 14.73 7.26 1.84
N LEU A 76 13.81 6.29 1.80
CA LEU A 76 12.54 6.39 2.52
C LEU A 76 12.74 6.53 4.03
N ARG A 77 13.67 5.75 4.60
CA ARG A 77 14.01 5.83 6.02
C ARG A 77 14.60 7.17 6.42
N SER A 78 15.42 7.80 5.57
CA SER A 78 15.96 9.15 5.85
C SER A 78 14.88 10.23 5.92
N TYR A 79 13.69 9.97 5.36
CA TYR A 79 12.50 10.84 5.44
C TYR A 79 11.45 10.34 6.44
N ASN A 80 11.84 9.48 7.39
CA ASN A 80 10.99 8.91 8.45
C ASN A 80 9.84 8.01 7.97
N TYR A 81 10.03 7.31 6.85
CA TYR A 81 9.14 6.21 6.45
C TYR A 81 9.71 4.87 6.89
N GLU A 82 8.82 3.99 7.34
CA GLU A 82 9.12 2.57 7.50
C GLU A 82 8.70 1.80 6.25
N VAL A 83 9.36 0.67 6.01
CA VAL A 83 9.07 -0.20 4.87
C VAL A 83 8.71 -1.57 5.39
N ASN A 84 7.57 -2.08 4.93
CA ASN A 84 7.16 -3.46 5.11
C ASN A 84 7.17 -4.17 3.76
N PHE A 85 7.79 -5.35 3.69
CA PHE A 85 7.79 -6.17 2.48
C PHE A 85 6.64 -7.16 2.53
N VAL A 86 5.88 -7.21 1.45
CA VAL A 86 4.80 -8.17 1.25
C VAL A 86 5.26 -9.13 0.15
N ASP A 87 5.63 -10.33 0.57
CA ASP A 87 6.00 -11.43 -0.33
C ASP A 87 4.80 -11.77 -1.23
N GLU A 88 5.09 -12.30 -2.42
CA GLU A 88 4.07 -12.66 -3.44
C GLU A 88 2.96 -13.54 -2.84
N GLU A 89 3.31 -14.54 -2.01
CA GLU A 89 2.36 -15.43 -1.33
C GLU A 89 1.38 -14.72 -0.37
N LYS A 90 1.69 -13.49 0.05
CA LYS A 90 0.89 -12.68 0.98
C LYS A 90 0.17 -11.52 0.29
N VAL A 91 0.31 -11.37 -1.03
CA VAL A 91 -0.37 -10.29 -1.78
C VAL A 91 -1.89 -10.39 -1.62
N SER A 92 -2.43 -11.60 -1.62
CA SER A 92 -3.87 -11.85 -1.45
C SER A 92 -4.43 -11.31 -0.13
N ASP A 93 -3.62 -11.20 0.93
CA ASP A 93 -4.03 -10.59 2.21
C ASP A 93 -4.39 -9.11 2.08
N TYR A 94 -4.01 -8.47 0.98
CA TYR A 94 -4.24 -7.06 0.67
C TYR A 94 -5.19 -6.86 -0.52
N ALA A 95 -5.67 -7.94 -1.14
CA ALA A 95 -6.51 -7.86 -2.31
C ALA A 95 -8.00 -7.76 -1.96
N VAL A 96 -8.76 -7.08 -2.84
CA VAL A 96 -10.22 -7.06 -2.86
C VAL A 96 -10.70 -7.30 -4.28
N ILE A 97 -11.72 -8.15 -4.43
CA ILE A 97 -12.37 -8.42 -5.71
C ILE A 97 -13.61 -7.54 -5.85
N ILE A 98 -13.75 -6.88 -6.99
CA ILE A 98 -14.88 -6.03 -7.33
C ILE A 98 -15.38 -6.34 -8.75
N ASP A 99 -16.63 -5.97 -9.04
CA ASP A 99 -17.15 -5.97 -10.41
C ASP A 99 -16.41 -4.91 -11.24
N LYS A 100 -15.96 -5.28 -12.45
CA LYS A 100 -15.15 -4.38 -13.28
C LYS A 100 -15.95 -3.22 -13.87
N TYR A 101 -17.27 -3.37 -14.02
CA TYR A 101 -18.16 -2.39 -14.64
C TYR A 101 -18.67 -1.33 -13.65
N GLU A 102 -18.57 -1.60 -12.35
CA GLU A 102 -18.89 -0.63 -11.32
C GLU A 102 -17.79 0.44 -11.19
N LYS A 103 -18.22 1.70 -11.08
CA LYS A 103 -17.30 2.85 -10.99
C LYS A 103 -16.78 3.00 -9.56
N HIS A 104 -15.60 2.43 -9.31
CA HIS A 104 -14.89 2.57 -8.04
C HIS A 104 -13.62 3.43 -8.14
N ALA A 105 -13.74 4.63 -8.72
CA ALA A 105 -12.59 5.52 -8.94
C ALA A 105 -11.84 5.87 -7.65
N ASP A 106 -12.53 5.92 -6.51
CA ASP A 106 -11.92 6.21 -5.22
C ASP A 106 -11.08 5.04 -4.69
N LEU A 107 -11.46 3.79 -4.98
CA LEU A 107 -10.66 2.61 -4.59
C LEU A 107 -9.35 2.54 -5.37
N LEU A 108 -9.38 2.88 -6.67
CA LEU A 108 -8.20 2.87 -7.54
C LEU A 108 -7.08 3.79 -7.05
N LYS A 109 -7.41 4.87 -6.33
CA LYS A 109 -6.42 5.77 -5.72
C LYS A 109 -5.55 5.06 -4.68
N ASN A 110 -6.07 4.00 -4.06
CA ASN A 110 -5.38 3.22 -3.04
C ASN A 110 -4.89 1.85 -3.54
N ALA A 111 -5.25 1.45 -4.76
CA ALA A 111 -4.76 0.22 -5.39
C ALA A 111 -3.32 0.41 -5.92
N VAL A 112 -2.41 -0.48 -5.50
CA VAL A 112 -1.04 -0.61 -5.99
C VAL A 112 -1.01 -1.37 -7.31
N ASP A 113 -1.87 -2.38 -7.46
CA ASP A 113 -1.98 -3.16 -8.68
C ASP A 113 -3.45 -3.53 -8.96
N THR A 114 -3.73 -3.88 -10.21
CA THR A 114 -5.06 -4.31 -10.65
C THR A 114 -4.93 -5.46 -11.65
N MET A 115 -5.70 -6.52 -11.43
CA MET A 115 -5.77 -7.68 -12.30
C MET A 115 -7.22 -7.95 -12.69
N GLU A 116 -7.51 -8.07 -13.98
CA GLU A 116 -8.87 -8.33 -14.47
C GLU A 116 -9.04 -9.77 -14.92
N ILE A 117 -10.15 -10.40 -14.52
CA ILE A 117 -10.52 -11.76 -14.92
C ILE A 117 -12.02 -11.80 -15.19
N GLY A 118 -12.39 -12.12 -16.42
CA GLY A 118 -13.80 -12.18 -16.80
C GLY A 118 -14.47 -10.82 -16.54
N ASP A 119 -15.51 -10.81 -15.70
CA ASP A 119 -16.26 -9.61 -15.32
C ASP A 119 -15.86 -9.01 -13.96
N GLU A 120 -14.81 -9.54 -13.35
CA GLU A 120 -14.28 -9.09 -12.06
C GLU A 120 -12.87 -8.50 -12.22
N LYS A 121 -12.45 -7.73 -11.22
CA LYS A 121 -11.04 -7.35 -11.05
C LYS A 121 -10.61 -7.41 -9.60
N ALA A 122 -9.37 -7.85 -9.38
CA ALA A 122 -8.68 -7.74 -8.10
C ALA A 122 -7.97 -6.40 -8.02
N LEU A 123 -8.12 -5.71 -6.88
CA LEU A 123 -7.35 -4.55 -6.50
C LEU A 123 -6.40 -4.94 -5.36
N VAL A 124 -5.10 -4.84 -5.57
CA VAL A 124 -4.11 -5.00 -4.49
C VAL A 124 -3.99 -3.66 -3.76
N MET A 125 -4.51 -3.58 -2.53
CA MET A 125 -4.60 -2.32 -1.80
C MET A 125 -3.29 -1.99 -1.08
N LYS A 126 -2.93 -0.70 -1.02
CA LYS A 126 -1.65 -0.24 -0.46
C LYS A 126 -1.43 -0.59 1.02
N ASP A 127 -2.51 -0.80 1.77
CA ASP A 127 -2.49 -1.18 3.18
C ASP A 127 -3.81 -1.85 3.60
N LYS A 128 -3.82 -2.48 4.78
CA LYS A 128 -4.99 -3.19 5.31
C LYS A 128 -6.20 -2.28 5.56
N VAL A 129 -5.95 -1.02 5.91
CA VAL A 129 -7.04 -0.04 6.10
C VAL A 129 -7.75 0.22 4.78
N SER A 130 -6.99 0.43 3.71
CA SER A 130 -7.53 0.61 2.36
C SER A 130 -8.26 -0.65 1.87
N LYS A 131 -7.80 -1.85 2.25
CA LYS A 131 -8.52 -3.10 1.99
C LYS A 131 -9.85 -3.14 2.73
N GLU A 132 -9.88 -2.85 4.02
CA GLU A 132 -11.11 -2.81 4.82
C GLU A 132 -12.14 -1.84 4.21
N GLU A 133 -11.72 -0.64 3.83
CA GLU A 133 -12.57 0.34 3.15
C GLU A 133 -13.08 -0.17 1.79
N ALA A 134 -12.26 -0.92 1.04
CA ALA A 134 -12.64 -1.46 -0.26
C ALA A 134 -13.60 -2.66 -0.15
N LEU A 135 -13.56 -3.42 0.95
CA LEU A 135 -14.44 -4.56 1.17
C LEU A 135 -15.91 -4.17 1.33
N ASP A 136 -16.22 -2.91 1.68
CA ASP A 136 -17.60 -2.40 1.68
C ASP A 136 -18.27 -2.45 0.29
N LEU A 137 -17.45 -2.49 -0.77
CA LEU A 137 -17.89 -2.48 -2.18
C LEU A 137 -17.41 -3.73 -2.93
N GLY A 138 -16.87 -4.72 -2.22
CA GLY A 138 -16.23 -5.87 -2.84
C GLY A 138 -16.29 -7.11 -1.94
N ARG A 139 -15.39 -8.04 -2.22
CA ARG A 139 -15.25 -9.28 -1.44
C ARG A 139 -13.78 -9.68 -1.31
N GLU A 140 -13.53 -10.54 -0.33
CA GLU A 140 -12.26 -11.24 -0.19
C GLU A 140 -11.99 -12.13 -1.42
N PRO A 141 -10.72 -12.29 -1.85
CA PRO A 141 -10.36 -13.24 -2.90
C PRO A 141 -10.69 -14.67 -2.44
N ASP A 142 -11.26 -15.45 -3.36
CA ASP A 142 -11.44 -16.89 -3.21
C ASP A 142 -10.20 -17.65 -3.73
N GLU A 143 -10.22 -18.98 -3.66
CA GLU A 143 -9.11 -19.83 -4.12
C GLU A 143 -8.73 -19.59 -5.59
N VAL A 144 -9.68 -19.20 -6.44
CA VAL A 144 -9.44 -18.92 -7.87
C VAL A 144 -8.60 -17.65 -8.00
N TRP A 145 -8.90 -16.62 -7.22
CA TRP A 145 -8.14 -15.38 -7.19
C TRP A 145 -6.80 -15.51 -6.47
N THR A 146 -6.75 -16.19 -5.32
CA THR A 146 -5.49 -16.41 -4.58
C THR A 146 -4.46 -17.19 -5.39
N ALA A 147 -4.88 -18.10 -6.27
CA ALA A 147 -3.94 -18.82 -7.15
C ALA A 147 -3.32 -17.98 -8.27
N ARG A 148 -3.77 -16.73 -8.45
CA ARG A 148 -3.34 -15.84 -9.55
C ARG A 148 -2.65 -14.57 -9.06
N LEU A 149 -2.93 -14.16 -7.83
CA LEU A 149 -2.28 -13.05 -7.13
C LEU A 149 -0.95 -13.48 -6.54
#